data_AF-A0A7Y4SR35-F1
#
_entry.id   AF-A0A7Y4SR35-F1
#
_cell.length_a   1.000
_cell.length_b   1.000
_cell.length_c   1.000
_cell.angle_alpha   90.00
_cell.angle_beta   90.00
_cell.angle_gamma   90.00
#
_symmetry.space_group_name_H-M   'P 1'
#
loop_
_entity.id
_entity.type
_entity.pdbx_description
1 polymer ?
#
loop_
_entity_poly.entity_id
_entity_poly.type
_entity_poly.pdbx_seq_one_letter_code
_entity_poly.pdbx_strand_id
1 'polypeptide(L)'
;MSVPTIRFTAAELDDFARLSGDFNPLHTSDLYARRTPWGERVVFGVLGVIRALATLPTRAGEELASLQADFVGPMFVDTDYEVTVAWPKPTTAKIKVQDGTKVVTRVTARFRPASGTAIAARDDPRSALRADAIDRAAEDVVAGLRAAGAYATDGDRLRALQSRLDLAACGVPP
;
A
#
# COMPACT_ATOMS: atom_id res chain seq x y z
N MET A 1 15.80 14.11 17.81
CA MET A 1 14.64 14.18 16.90
C MET A 1 13.97 12.81 16.93
N SER A 2 12.66 12.74 17.21
CA SER A 2 11.94 11.46 17.21
C SER A 2 11.85 10.92 15.78
N VAL A 3 12.12 9.63 15.58
CA VAL A 3 11.86 8.97 14.31
C VAL A 3 10.33 8.91 14.13
N PRO A 4 9.78 9.26 12.95
CA PRO A 4 8.34 9.15 12.72
C PRO A 4 7.92 7.69 12.76
N THR A 5 6.74 7.42 13.33
CA THR A 5 6.14 6.09 13.38
C THR A 5 4.84 6.03 12.61
N ILE A 6 4.53 4.86 12.05
CA ILE A 6 3.24 4.55 11.46
C ILE A 6 2.60 3.37 12.21
N ARG A 7 1.30 3.49 12.47
CA ARG A 7 0.46 2.47 13.10
C ARG A 7 -0.81 2.27 12.28
N PHE A 8 -1.24 1.02 12.15
CA PHE A 8 -2.44 0.64 11.41
C PHE A 8 -3.53 0.16 12.36
N THR A 9 -4.78 0.34 11.96
CA THR A 9 -5.95 -0.14 12.72
C THR A 9 -6.77 -1.12 11.89
N ALA A 10 -7.55 -1.96 12.57
CA ALA A 10 -8.54 -2.82 11.92
C ALA A 10 -9.49 -2.04 10.99
N ALA A 11 -9.98 -0.88 11.44
CA ALA A 11 -10.89 -0.04 10.65
C ALA A 11 -10.21 0.48 9.37
N GLU A 12 -8.92 0.81 9.44
CA GLU A 12 -8.16 1.24 8.27
C GLU A 12 -7.97 0.10 7.26
N LEU A 13 -7.78 -1.14 7.73
CA LEU A 13 -7.76 -2.31 6.85
C LEU A 13 -9.12 -2.50 6.17
N ASP A 14 -10.22 -2.41 6.92
CA ASP A 14 -11.57 -2.58 6.37
C ASP A 14 -11.91 -1.47 5.35
N ASP A 15 -11.49 -0.23 5.62
CA ASP A 15 -11.64 0.90 4.69
C ASP A 15 -10.76 0.74 3.45
N PHE A 16 -9.53 0.27 3.61
CA PHE A 16 -8.64 0.03 2.48
C PHE A 16 -9.09 -1.17 1.65
N ALA A 17 -9.70 -2.20 2.27
CA ALA A 17 -10.36 -3.27 1.56
C ALA A 17 -11.49 -2.73 0.69
N ARG A 18 -12.35 -1.81 1.19
CA ARG A 18 -13.39 -1.18 0.36
C ARG A 18 -12.82 -0.28 -0.75
N LEU A 19 -11.74 0.45 -0.46
CA LEU A 19 -11.08 1.34 -1.41
C LEU A 19 -10.44 0.54 -2.56
N SER A 20 -9.58 -0.42 -2.23
CA SER A 20 -8.85 -1.24 -3.20
C SER A 20 -9.72 -2.33 -3.79
N GLY A 21 -10.78 -2.74 -3.09
CA GLY A 21 -11.54 -4.00 -3.22
C GLY A 21 -10.69 -5.25 -3.34
N ASP A 22 -9.53 -5.23 -2.71
CA ASP A 22 -8.88 -6.44 -2.26
C ASP A 22 -9.56 -6.89 -0.96
N PHE A 23 -10.43 -7.88 -1.06
CA PHE A 23 -11.12 -8.51 0.07
C PHE A 23 -10.47 -9.81 0.51
N ASN A 24 -9.20 -10.05 0.16
CA ASN A 24 -8.48 -11.24 0.57
C ASN A 24 -8.64 -11.45 2.09
N PRO A 25 -9.14 -12.63 2.54
CA PRO A 25 -9.43 -12.88 3.94
C PRO A 25 -8.19 -12.78 4.85
N LEU A 26 -6.99 -12.82 4.28
CA LEU A 26 -5.74 -12.49 4.98
C LEU A 26 -5.75 -11.09 5.62
N HIS A 27 -6.44 -10.14 4.97
CA HIS A 27 -6.54 -8.74 5.40
C HIS A 27 -7.86 -8.42 6.10
N THR A 28 -8.91 -9.23 5.88
CA THR A 28 -10.30 -8.87 6.25
C THR A 28 -10.93 -9.82 7.26
N SER A 29 -10.35 -10.99 7.54
CA SER A 29 -10.94 -12.00 8.43
C SER A 29 -9.98 -12.47 9.52
N ASP A 30 -10.31 -12.16 10.78
CA ASP A 30 -9.55 -12.66 11.93
C ASP A 30 -9.59 -14.19 12.02
N LEU A 31 -10.73 -14.82 11.68
CA LEU A 31 -10.88 -16.27 11.71
C LEU A 31 -9.99 -16.98 10.69
N TYR A 32 -9.90 -16.42 9.48
CA TYR A 32 -9.01 -16.95 8.45
C TYR A 32 -7.56 -16.72 8.84
N ALA A 33 -7.21 -15.49 9.26
CA ALA A 33 -5.85 -15.11 9.59
C ALA A 33 -5.25 -15.94 10.74
N ARG A 34 -6.06 -16.30 11.75
CA ARG A 34 -5.66 -17.22 12.84
C ARG A 34 -5.19 -18.60 12.38
N ARG A 35 -5.63 -19.05 11.19
CA ARG A 35 -5.24 -20.34 10.60
C ARG A 35 -3.99 -20.25 9.74
N THR A 36 -3.49 -19.05 9.50
CA THR A 36 -2.27 -18.80 8.73
C THR A 36 -1.04 -18.79 9.65
N PRO A 37 0.19 -18.90 9.13
CA PRO A 37 1.41 -18.78 9.93
C PRO A 37 1.57 -17.44 10.65
N TRP A 38 0.80 -16.42 10.27
CA TRP A 38 0.85 -15.09 10.89
C TRP A 38 -0.04 -14.97 12.13
N GLY A 39 -1.09 -15.79 12.26
CA GLY A 39 -1.97 -15.81 13.44
C GLY A 39 -2.93 -14.61 13.60
N GLU A 40 -2.75 -13.54 12.81
CA GLU A 40 -3.56 -12.32 12.83
C GLU A 40 -3.59 -11.64 11.46
N ARG A 41 -4.48 -10.66 11.27
CA ARG A 41 -4.64 -9.96 9.98
C ARG A 41 -3.37 -9.23 9.59
N VAL A 42 -2.91 -9.49 8.37
CA VAL A 42 -1.75 -8.81 7.80
C VAL A 42 -2.22 -7.51 7.17
N VAL A 43 -1.47 -6.42 7.36
CA VAL A 43 -1.71 -5.13 6.69
C VAL A 43 -1.43 -5.27 5.19
N PHE A 44 -2.26 -4.63 4.35
CA PHE A 44 -1.99 -4.55 2.92
C PHE A 44 -0.61 -3.93 2.66
N GLY A 45 0.27 -4.64 1.94
CA GLY A 45 1.62 -4.14 1.67
C GLY A 45 1.61 -2.76 1.03
N VAL A 46 0.73 -2.54 0.04
CA VAL A 46 0.57 -1.26 -0.65
C VAL A 46 0.06 -0.15 0.29
N LEU A 47 -0.82 -0.45 1.25
CA LEU A 47 -1.22 0.52 2.27
C LEU A 47 -0.01 0.95 3.11
N GLY A 48 0.88 0.01 3.46
CA GLY A 48 2.12 0.33 4.15
C GLY A 48 3.05 1.24 3.32
N VAL A 49 3.15 1.02 2.01
CA VAL A 49 3.90 1.91 1.10
C VAL A 49 3.28 3.31 1.05
N ILE A 50 1.95 3.41 0.94
CA ILE A 50 1.24 4.69 0.92
C ILE A 50 1.49 5.47 2.23
N ARG A 51 1.35 4.80 3.39
CA ARG A 51 1.64 5.42 4.70
C ARG A 51 3.10 5.83 4.84
N ALA A 52 4.04 5.05 4.29
CA ALA A 52 5.45 5.41 4.28
C ALA A 52 5.74 6.65 3.39
N LEU A 53 5.11 6.73 2.20
CA LEU A 53 5.22 7.91 1.33
C LEU A 53 4.68 9.18 2.01
N ALA A 54 3.60 9.06 2.79
CA ALA A 54 3.03 10.17 3.56
C ALA A 54 3.96 10.72 4.66
N THR A 55 5.06 10.04 5.00
CA THR A 55 6.08 10.56 5.92
C THR A 55 7.16 11.41 5.25
N LEU A 56 7.15 11.48 3.91
CA LEU A 56 8.14 12.27 3.18
C LEU A 56 7.92 13.77 3.45
N PRO A 57 9.00 14.56 3.52
CA PRO A 57 8.88 16.02 3.59
C PRO A 57 8.19 16.58 2.35
N THR A 58 7.61 17.77 2.44
CA THR A 58 6.95 18.45 1.31
C THR A 58 7.83 18.51 0.06
N ARG A 59 7.25 18.20 -1.11
CA ARG A 59 7.90 18.11 -2.43
C ARG A 59 7.24 19.09 -3.41
N ALA A 60 7.26 20.38 -3.07
CA ALA A 60 6.65 21.42 -3.91
C ALA A 60 7.30 21.48 -5.30
N GLY A 61 6.49 21.43 -6.36
CA GLY A 61 6.96 21.46 -7.75
C GLY A 61 7.58 20.16 -8.26
N GLU A 62 7.53 19.08 -7.47
CA GLU A 62 8.00 17.76 -7.85
C GLU A 62 6.85 16.73 -7.76
N GLU A 63 6.89 15.73 -8.64
CA GLU A 63 5.94 14.61 -8.64
C GLU A 63 6.68 13.26 -8.67
N LEU A 64 6.06 12.24 -8.09
CA LEU A 64 6.54 10.87 -8.07
C LEU A 64 6.54 10.32 -9.49
N ALA A 65 7.73 10.04 -10.01
CA ALA A 65 7.95 9.53 -11.36
C ALA A 65 8.07 8.00 -11.40
N SER A 66 8.58 7.41 -10.32
CA SER A 66 8.83 5.97 -10.24
C SER A 66 8.83 5.52 -8.78
N LEU A 67 8.26 4.34 -8.56
CA LEU A 67 8.15 3.70 -7.27
C LEU A 67 8.60 2.24 -7.38
N GLN A 68 9.49 1.82 -6.48
CA GLN A 68 9.82 0.42 -6.25
C GLN A 68 9.58 0.12 -4.77
N ALA A 69 8.92 -1.00 -4.48
CA ALA A 69 8.68 -1.45 -3.12
C ALA A 69 9.09 -2.92 -2.96
N ASP A 70 9.83 -3.22 -1.90
CA ASP A 70 10.17 -4.59 -1.49
C ASP A 70 9.44 -4.91 -0.19
N PHE A 71 8.58 -5.92 -0.21
CA PHE A 71 7.83 -6.42 0.96
C PHE A 71 8.63 -7.53 1.64
N VAL A 72 9.46 -7.16 2.61
CA VAL A 72 10.42 -8.07 3.27
C VAL A 72 9.74 -8.91 4.35
N GLY A 73 8.69 -8.37 4.98
CA GLY A 73 7.92 -9.07 6.00
C GLY A 73 6.51 -8.50 6.16
N PRO A 74 5.63 -9.22 6.87
CA PRO A 74 4.29 -8.75 7.15
C PRO A 74 4.32 -7.54 8.09
N MET A 75 3.29 -6.71 7.97
CA MET A 75 2.92 -5.70 8.95
C MET A 75 1.58 -6.10 9.58
N PHE A 76 1.33 -5.64 10.79
CA PHE A 76 0.20 -6.01 11.63
C PHE A 76 -0.50 -4.76 12.15
N VAL A 77 -1.76 -4.93 12.53
CA VAL A 77 -2.51 -3.87 13.22
C VAL A 77 -1.92 -3.64 14.60
N ASP A 78 -2.15 -2.47 15.15
CA ASP A 78 -1.79 -2.17 16.53
C ASP A 78 -0.30 -2.34 16.88
N THR A 79 0.56 -2.25 15.86
CA THR A 79 2.02 -2.25 15.96
C THR A 79 2.57 -0.93 15.48
N ASP A 80 3.51 -0.36 16.23
CA ASP A 80 4.19 0.88 15.86
C ASP A 80 5.42 0.54 15.02
N TYR A 81 5.44 1.03 13.77
CA TYR A 81 6.56 0.86 12.86
C TYR A 81 7.36 2.13 12.73
N GLU A 82 8.67 2.07 12.95
CA GLU A 82 9.57 3.19 12.71
C GLU A 82 9.81 3.39 11.21
N VAL A 83 9.77 4.64 10.77
CA VAL A 83 10.03 5.01 9.38
C VAL A 83 11.29 5.86 9.27
N THR A 84 12.27 5.36 8.51
CA THR A 84 13.49 6.11 8.22
C THR A 84 13.57 6.47 6.75
N VAL A 85 13.94 7.72 6.46
CA VAL A 85 14.07 8.25 5.09
C VAL A 85 15.50 8.69 4.86
N ALA A 86 16.12 8.20 3.79
CA ALA A 86 17.43 8.63 3.33
C ALA A 86 17.34 9.17 1.90
N TRP A 87 18.08 10.25 1.62
CA TRP A 87 18.12 10.90 0.31
C TRP A 87 19.52 10.75 -0.31
N PRO A 88 19.85 9.60 -0.92
CA PRO A 88 21.14 9.41 -1.60
C PRO A 88 21.35 10.34 -2.82
N LYS A 89 20.26 10.88 -3.38
CA LYS A 89 20.26 11.90 -4.43
C LYS A 89 19.11 12.88 -4.14
N PRO A 90 19.17 14.13 -4.63
CA PRO A 90 18.11 15.13 -4.39
C PRO A 90 16.70 14.66 -4.77
N THR A 91 16.59 13.84 -5.82
CA THR A 91 15.30 13.35 -6.36
C THR A 91 15.01 11.89 -6.04
N THR A 92 15.75 11.26 -5.11
CA THR A 92 15.58 9.83 -4.81
C THR A 92 15.52 9.61 -3.30
N ALA A 93 14.33 9.24 -2.82
CA ALA A 93 14.12 8.83 -1.44
C ALA A 93 14.23 7.30 -1.32
N LYS A 94 14.93 6.85 -0.28
CA LYS A 94 14.91 5.46 0.20
C LYS A 94 14.25 5.44 1.57
N ILE A 95 13.09 4.81 1.66
CA ILE A 95 12.30 4.69 2.88
C ILE A 95 12.43 3.26 3.41
N LYS A 96 12.65 3.11 4.71
CA LYS A 96 12.55 1.82 5.39
C LYS A 96 11.49 1.91 6.47
N VAL A 97 10.59 0.92 6.49
CA VAL A 97 9.62 0.68 7.55
C VAL A 97 10.13 -0.49 8.38
N GLN A 98 10.21 -0.32 9.70
CA GLN A 98 10.85 -1.25 10.61
C GLN A 98 10.00 -1.55 11.84
N ASP A 99 10.03 -2.81 12.26
CA ASP A 99 9.56 -3.28 13.57
C ASP A 99 10.80 -3.55 14.43
N GLY A 100 11.14 -2.62 15.31
CA GLY A 100 12.44 -2.56 15.97
C GLY A 100 13.59 -2.62 14.96
N THR A 101 14.40 -3.68 15.00
CA THR A 101 15.54 -3.86 14.08
C THR A 101 15.15 -4.53 12.75
N LYS A 102 13.95 -5.11 12.65
CA LYS A 102 13.51 -5.86 11.47
C LYS A 102 12.92 -4.93 10.43
N VAL A 103 13.51 -4.90 9.23
CA VAL A 103 12.90 -4.20 8.09
C VAL A 103 11.76 -5.04 7.53
N VAL A 104 10.56 -4.45 7.46
CA VAL A 104 9.35 -5.09 6.92
C VAL A 104 9.01 -4.58 5.53
N THR A 105 9.32 -3.33 5.21
CA THR A 105 9.10 -2.77 3.86
C THR A 105 10.24 -1.82 3.50
N ARG A 106 10.70 -1.88 2.24
CA ARG A 106 11.61 -0.90 1.65
C ARG A 106 10.92 -0.23 0.49
N VAL A 107 11.05 1.09 0.38
CA VAL A 107 10.51 1.87 -0.73
C VAL A 107 11.62 2.70 -1.33
N THR A 108 11.73 2.70 -2.66
CA THR A 108 12.52 3.68 -3.40
C THR A 108 11.54 4.52 -4.23
N ALA A 109 11.46 5.80 -3.90
CA ALA A 109 10.67 6.78 -4.62
C ALA A 109 11.59 7.72 -5.39
N ARG A 110 11.33 7.90 -6.69
CA ARG A 110 12.06 8.84 -7.53
C ARG A 110 11.13 9.94 -8.01
N PHE A 111 11.59 11.17 -7.89
CA PHE A 111 10.83 12.37 -8.21
C PHE A 111 11.35 13.02 -9.49
N ARG A 112 10.48 13.77 -10.15
CA ARG A 112 10.78 14.63 -11.29
C ARG A 112 10.07 15.98 -11.12
N PRO A 113 10.48 17.03 -11.86
CA PRO A 113 9.69 18.26 -11.93
C PRO A 113 8.24 17.97 -12.33
N ALA A 114 7.29 18.56 -11.62
CA ALA A 114 5.88 18.36 -11.87
C ALA A 114 5.52 18.78 -13.31
N SER A 115 4.83 17.90 -14.03
CA SER A 115 4.50 18.14 -15.45
C SER A 115 3.17 18.89 -15.63
N GLY A 116 2.44 19.13 -14.53
CA GLY A 116 1.09 19.73 -14.56
C GLY A 116 0.04 18.87 -15.26
N THR A 117 0.39 17.65 -15.67
CA THR A 117 -0.52 16.73 -16.34
C THR A 117 -1.31 15.98 -15.27
N ALA A 118 -2.59 16.28 -15.15
CA ALA A 118 -3.48 15.52 -14.28
C ALA A 118 -3.57 14.08 -14.80
N ILE A 119 -3.33 13.10 -13.92
CA ILE A 119 -3.71 11.72 -14.20
C ILE A 119 -5.23 11.68 -14.09
N ALA A 120 -5.91 11.41 -15.20
CA ALA A 120 -7.36 11.32 -15.18
C ALA A 120 -7.77 10.15 -14.26
N ALA A 121 -8.62 10.45 -13.27
CA ALA A 121 -9.31 9.42 -12.51
C ALA A 121 -10.08 8.55 -13.49
N ARG A 122 -9.91 7.23 -13.37
CA ARG A 122 -10.66 6.26 -14.17
C ARG A 122 -11.78 5.68 -13.32
N ASP A 123 -13.02 5.99 -13.69
CA ASP A 123 -14.20 5.28 -13.19
C ASP A 123 -14.44 4.04 -14.08
N ASP A 124 -13.45 3.15 -14.10
CA ASP A 124 -13.54 1.91 -14.87
C ASP A 124 -14.53 0.94 -14.18
N PRO A 125 -15.37 0.21 -14.93
CA PRO A 125 -16.26 -0.77 -14.36
C PRO A 125 -15.46 -1.86 -13.64
N ARG A 126 -15.86 -2.15 -12.40
CA ARG A 126 -15.18 -3.15 -11.57
C ARG A 126 -15.77 -4.53 -11.77
N SER A 127 -14.93 -5.54 -12.00
CA SER A 127 -15.41 -6.94 -11.99
C SER A 127 -15.92 -7.35 -10.61
N ALA A 128 -16.89 -8.26 -10.58
CA ALA A 128 -17.39 -8.84 -9.34
C ALA A 128 -16.24 -9.45 -8.53
N LEU A 129 -16.16 -9.09 -7.26
CA LEU A 129 -15.10 -9.54 -6.36
C LEU A 129 -15.48 -10.87 -5.73
N ARG A 130 -14.50 -11.76 -5.59
CA ARG A 130 -14.66 -12.96 -4.77
C ARG A 130 -14.50 -12.56 -3.30
N ALA A 131 -15.38 -13.08 -2.46
CA ALA A 131 -15.26 -12.94 -1.00
C ALA A 131 -14.27 -13.95 -0.42
N ASP A 132 -14.16 -15.12 -1.06
CA ASP A 132 -13.33 -16.22 -0.59
C ASP A 132 -12.08 -16.41 -1.45
N ALA A 133 -10.99 -16.83 -0.78
CA ALA A 133 -9.78 -17.28 -1.47
C ALA A 133 -10.11 -18.55 -2.27
N ILE A 134 -9.56 -18.65 -3.50
CA ILE A 134 -9.60 -19.93 -4.22
C ILE A 134 -8.54 -20.83 -3.61
N ASP A 135 -8.98 -21.91 -2.99
CA ASP A 135 -8.11 -23.02 -2.62
C ASP A 135 -7.87 -23.89 -3.87
N ARG A 136 -6.73 -23.66 -4.53
CA ARG A 136 -6.34 -24.43 -5.72
C ARG A 136 -5.49 -25.61 -5.29
N ALA A 137 -5.80 -26.80 -5.80
CA ALA A 137 -4.87 -27.91 -5.72
C ALA A 137 -3.63 -27.60 -6.57
N ALA A 138 -2.50 -28.24 -6.27
CA ALA A 138 -1.27 -28.04 -7.03
C ALA A 138 -1.48 -28.40 -8.52
N GLU A 139 -2.30 -29.40 -8.79
CA GLU A 139 -2.68 -29.84 -10.13
C GLU A 139 -3.49 -28.78 -10.91
N ASP A 140 -4.20 -27.87 -10.22
CA ASP A 140 -4.99 -26.79 -10.84
C ASP A 140 -4.12 -25.61 -11.32
N VAL A 141 -2.82 -25.62 -10.96
CA VAL A 141 -1.85 -24.58 -11.31
C VAL A 141 -1.00 -25.06 -12.48
N VAL A 142 -1.59 -25.00 -13.67
CA VAL A 142 -0.93 -25.39 -14.93
C VAL A 142 -0.26 -24.21 -15.62
N ALA A 143 0.79 -24.48 -16.39
CA ALA A 143 1.45 -23.48 -17.21
C ALA A 143 0.45 -22.82 -18.18
N GLY A 144 0.41 -21.48 -18.20
CA GLY A 144 -0.52 -20.72 -19.03
C GLY A 144 -1.88 -20.40 -18.40
N LEU A 145 -2.11 -20.82 -17.14
CA LEU A 145 -3.27 -20.38 -16.36
C LEU A 145 -3.36 -18.84 -16.34
N ARG A 146 -4.53 -18.30 -16.68
CA ARG A 146 -4.80 -16.85 -16.69
C ARG A 146 -6.07 -16.54 -15.91
N ALA A 147 -6.05 -15.39 -15.24
CA ALA A 147 -7.24 -14.74 -14.71
C ALA A 147 -7.38 -13.39 -15.42
N ALA A 148 -8.59 -13.07 -15.87
CA ALA A 148 -8.92 -11.78 -16.46
C ALA A 148 -10.00 -11.10 -15.61
N GLY A 149 -9.91 -9.78 -15.51
CA GLY A 149 -10.85 -8.95 -14.79
C GLY A 149 -10.49 -7.48 -14.97
N ALA A 150 -11.48 -6.62 -14.77
CA ALA A 150 -11.30 -5.18 -14.70
C ALA A 150 -11.12 -4.78 -13.22
N TYR A 151 -10.00 -4.11 -12.94
CA TYR A 151 -9.68 -3.58 -11.62
C TYR A 151 -9.86 -2.07 -11.63
N ALA A 152 -10.61 -1.57 -10.65
CA ALA A 152 -10.77 -0.16 -10.35
C ALA A 152 -10.85 0.03 -8.83
N THR A 153 -10.27 1.11 -8.33
CA THR A 153 -10.47 1.55 -6.95
C THR A 153 -11.80 2.28 -6.80
N ASP A 154 -12.34 2.32 -5.58
CA ASP A 154 -13.39 3.28 -5.25
C ASP A 154 -12.82 4.71 -5.28
N GLY A 155 -13.28 5.52 -6.24
CA GLY A 155 -12.72 6.86 -6.49
C GLY A 155 -12.93 7.85 -5.35
N ASP A 156 -14.07 7.79 -4.65
CA ASP A 156 -14.33 8.66 -3.50
C ASP A 156 -13.43 8.30 -2.31
N ARG A 157 -13.27 6.99 -2.03
CA ARG A 157 -12.37 6.52 -0.98
C ARG A 157 -10.91 6.81 -1.30
N LEU A 158 -10.51 6.71 -2.57
CA LEU A 158 -9.16 7.06 -2.99
C LEU A 158 -8.87 8.54 -2.74
N ARG A 159 -9.77 9.45 -3.17
CA ARG A 159 -9.65 10.89 -2.90
C ARG A 159 -9.61 11.20 -1.41
N ALA A 160 -10.46 10.54 -0.61
CA ALA A 160 -10.48 10.70 0.83
C ALA A 160 -9.16 10.24 1.50
N LEU A 161 -8.58 9.11 1.05
CA LEU A 161 -7.28 8.63 1.52
C LEU A 161 -6.15 9.61 1.16
N GLN A 162 -6.12 10.09 -0.09
CA GLN A 162 -5.12 11.06 -0.56
C GLN A 162 -5.15 12.35 0.25
N SER A 163 -6.34 12.89 0.50
CA SER A 163 -6.53 14.09 1.30
C SER A 163 -6.14 13.88 2.77
N ARG A 164 -6.58 12.78 3.39
CA ARG A 164 -6.26 12.47 4.80
C ARG A 164 -4.76 12.32 5.05
N LEU A 165 -4.02 11.81 4.08
CA LEU A 165 -2.59 11.57 4.18
C LEU A 165 -1.73 12.68 3.54
N ASP A 166 -2.36 13.74 3.01
CA ASP A 166 -1.71 14.85 2.29
C ASP A 166 -0.68 14.37 1.24
N LEU A 167 -1.05 13.33 0.48
CA LEU A 167 -0.13 12.66 -0.45
C LEU A 167 0.39 13.60 -1.54
N ALA A 168 -0.42 14.58 -1.95
CA ALA A 168 -0.03 15.59 -2.92
C ALA A 168 1.13 16.46 -2.39
N ALA A 169 1.14 16.83 -1.11
CA ALA A 169 2.25 17.57 -0.52
C ALA A 169 3.55 16.75 -0.52
N CYS A 170 3.46 15.43 -0.40
CA CYS A 170 4.59 14.50 -0.52
C CYS A 170 5.01 14.24 -1.98
N GLY A 171 4.42 14.94 -2.96
CA GLY A 171 4.70 14.78 -4.38
C GLY A 171 4.08 13.53 -5.00
N VAL A 172 3.13 12.87 -4.34
CA VAL A 172 2.38 11.76 -4.94
C VAL A 172 1.19 12.35 -5.70
N PRO A 173 1.08 12.14 -7.03
CA PRO A 173 0.00 12.71 -7.81
C PRO A 173 -1.37 12.15 -7.40
N PRO A 174 -2.46 12.91 -7.66
CA PRO A 174 -3.83 12.44 -7.45
C PRO A 174 -4.19 11.26 -8.37
#